data_AF-A0A932ZUG6-F1
#
_entry.id   AF-A0A932ZUG6-F1
#
_cell.length_a   1.000
_cell.length_b   1.000
_cell.length_c   1.000
_cell.angle_alpha   90.00
_cell.angle_beta   90.00
_cell.angle_gamma   90.00
#
_symmetry.space_group_name_H-M   'P 1'
#
loop_
_entity.id
_entity.type
_entity.pdbx_description
1 polymer ?
#
loop_
_entity_poly.entity_id
_entity_poly.type
_entity_poly.pdbx_seq_one_letter_code
_entity_poly.pdbx_strand_id
1 'polypeptide(L)'
;MPDDPDLGVYDLTILSRIVSRCRTLPELLREIQAYPEDTRREGRIREGMAAFALRFASFERLAEAVQALVAGHGGQQALDDLQERMESDEFMSGWPE
;
A
#
# COMPACT_ATOMS: atom_id res chain seq x y z
N MET A 1 -22.00 3.85 3.05
CA MET A 1 -20.87 3.30 2.29
C MET A 1 -20.29 2.19 3.15
N PRO A 2 -20.29 0.92 2.72
CA PRO A 2 -19.63 -0.11 3.51
C PRO A 2 -18.14 0.19 3.49
N ASP A 3 -17.62 0.53 4.67
CA ASP A 3 -16.21 0.63 5.06
C ASP A 3 -15.22 0.48 3.90
N ASP A 4 -14.87 1.58 3.24
CA ASP A 4 -13.61 1.62 2.51
C ASP A 4 -12.53 1.47 3.57
N PRO A 5 -11.73 0.39 3.60
CA PRO A 5 -10.50 0.42 4.34
C PRO A 5 -9.72 1.54 3.67
N ASP A 6 -9.58 2.65 4.37
CA ASP A 6 -8.58 3.66 4.04
C ASP A 6 -7.26 2.90 3.99
N LEU A 7 -6.87 2.53 2.77
CA LEU A 7 -5.56 1.97 2.53
C LEU A 7 -4.62 3.11 2.90
N GLY A 8 -3.87 2.94 3.99
CA GLY A 8 -2.96 3.97 4.46
C GLY A 8 -2.03 4.37 3.31
N VAL A 9 -1.58 5.63 3.30
CA VAL A 9 -0.69 6.13 2.25
C VAL A 9 0.50 5.19 2.04
N TYR A 10 1.09 4.69 3.13
CA TYR A 10 2.22 3.77 3.10
C TYR A 10 1.86 2.44 2.42
N ASP A 11 0.75 1.81 2.82
CA ASP A 11 0.20 0.60 2.20
C ASP A 11 -0.10 0.81 0.70
N LEU A 12 -0.65 1.98 0.33
CA LEU A 12 -0.96 2.35 -1.05
C LEU A 12 0.31 2.51 -1.89
N THR A 13 1.36 3.12 -1.36
CA THR A 13 2.64 3.28 -2.05
C THR A 13 3.25 1.92 -2.38
N ILE A 14 3.26 1.01 -1.40
CA ILE A 14 3.77 -0.36 -1.58
C ILE A 14 2.90 -1.13 -2.56
N LEU A 15 1.58 -1.12 -2.36
CA LEU A 15 0.64 -1.86 -3.20
C LEU A 15 0.70 -1.40 -4.66
N SER A 16 0.79 -0.10 -4.93
CA SER A 16 0.96 0.45 -6.28
C SER A 16 2.18 -0.12 -6.99
N ARG A 17 3.32 -0.19 -6.30
CA ARG A 17 4.56 -0.78 -6.83
C ARG A 17 4.39 -2.28 -7.14
N ILE A 18 3.75 -3.03 -6.25
CA ILE A 18 3.51 -4.47 -6.46
C ILE A 18 2.56 -4.68 -7.66
N VAL A 19 1.44 -3.94 -7.71
CA VAL A 19 0.45 -4.01 -8.80
C VAL A 19 1.09 -3.74 -10.15
N SER A 20 2.01 -2.77 -10.24
CA SER A 20 2.71 -2.45 -11.51
C SER A 20 3.52 -3.62 -12.10
N ARG A 21 3.87 -4.61 -11.27
CA ARG A 21 4.68 -5.79 -11.64
C ARG A 21 3.86 -7.06 -11.83
N CYS A 22 2.61 -7.06 -11.38
CA CYS A 22 1.73 -8.22 -11.45
C CYS A 22 0.77 -8.12 -12.65
N ARG A 23 0.18 -9.25 -13.03
CA ARG A 23 -0.88 -9.31 -14.06
C ARG A 23 -2.13 -10.04 -13.59
N THR A 24 -2.08 -10.69 -12.44
CA THR A 24 -3.19 -11.49 -11.91
C THR A 24 -3.33 -11.33 -10.39
N LEU A 25 -4.54 -11.56 -9.86
CA LEU A 25 -4.77 -11.51 -8.41
C LEU A 25 -3.94 -12.55 -7.62
N PRO A 26 -3.81 -13.82 -8.07
CA PRO A 26 -3.00 -14.79 -7.34
C PRO A 26 -1.52 -14.41 -7.28
N GLU A 27 -0.98 -13.81 -8.34
CA GLU A 27 0.39 -13.28 -8.37
C GLU A 27 0.55 -12.12 -7.40
N LEU A 28 -0.36 -11.13 -7.47
CA LEU A 28 -0.40 -9.99 -6.55
C LEU A 28 -0.43 -10.43 -5.08
N LEU A 29 -1.33 -11.36 -4.73
CA LEU A 29 -1.44 -11.87 -3.36
C LEU A 29 -0.17 -12.59 -2.90
N ARG A 30 0.53 -13.28 -3.81
CA ARG A 30 1.81 -13.93 -3.50
C ARG A 30 2.89 -12.89 -3.23
N GLU A 31 2.99 -11.86 -4.05
CA GLU A 31 3.97 -10.77 -3.86
C GLU A 31 3.69 -10.00 -2.56
N ILE A 32 2.41 -9.73 -2.25
CA ILE A 32 2.00 -9.14 -0.96
C ILE A 32 2.47 -10.04 0.20
N GLN A 33 2.23 -11.35 0.14
CA GLN A 33 2.66 -12.28 1.21
C GLN A 33 4.19 -12.35 1.36
N ALA A 34 4.91 -12.25 0.25
CA ALA A 34 6.37 -12.27 0.20
C ALA A 34 7.01 -10.93 0.59
N TYR A 35 6.23 -9.85 0.73
CA TYR A 35 6.74 -8.56 1.15
C TYR A 35 7.39 -8.67 2.54
N PRO A 36 8.66 -8.26 2.70
CA PRO A 36 9.36 -8.36 3.96
C PRO A 36 8.83 -7.29 4.93
N GLU A 37 7.88 -7.65 5.78
CA GLU A 37 7.43 -6.78 6.86
C GLU A 37 8.44 -6.78 8.01
N ASP A 38 8.93 -5.61 8.38
CA ASP A 38 9.44 -5.41 9.73
C ASP A 38 8.25 -5.20 10.67
N THR A 39 7.77 -6.31 11.25
CA THR A 39 6.66 -6.35 12.21
C THR A 39 6.80 -5.41 13.41
N ARG A 40 7.97 -4.78 13.65
CA ARG A 40 8.18 -3.79 14.71
C ARG A 40 7.79 -2.35 14.34
N ARG A 41 7.83 -1.98 13.06
CA ARG A 41 7.63 -0.59 12.59
C ARG A 41 6.38 -0.41 11.75
N GLU A 42 6.02 -1.46 11.01
CA GLU A 42 5.09 -1.31 9.88
C GLU A 42 3.67 -1.78 10.19
N GLY A 43 3.45 -2.52 11.29
CA GLY A 43 2.14 -3.09 11.55
C GLY A 43 1.67 -3.98 10.39
N ARG A 44 0.39 -4.34 10.38
CA ARG A 44 -0.17 -5.39 9.51
C ARG A 44 -0.38 -4.93 8.05
N ILE A 45 0.64 -4.37 7.39
CA ILE A 45 0.58 -3.84 6.02
C ILE A 45 0.12 -4.92 5.03
N ARG A 46 0.67 -6.13 5.13
CA ARG A 46 0.29 -7.30 4.33
C ARG A 46 -1.18 -7.64 4.53
N GLU A 47 -1.69 -7.58 5.75
CA GLU A 47 -3.12 -7.83 6.01
C GLU A 47 -3.97 -6.73 5.36
N GLY A 48 -3.57 -5.46 5.48
CA GLY A 48 -4.25 -4.32 4.84
C GLY A 48 -4.30 -4.43 3.31
N MET A 49 -3.13 -4.65 2.68
CA MET A 49 -3.02 -4.84 1.24
C MET A 49 -3.77 -6.08 0.75
N ALA A 50 -3.68 -7.21 1.46
CA ALA A 50 -4.39 -8.43 1.10
C ALA A 50 -5.91 -8.26 1.25
N ALA A 51 -6.37 -7.67 2.34
CA ALA A 51 -7.80 -7.40 2.56
C ALA A 51 -8.37 -6.45 1.50
N PHE A 52 -7.62 -5.41 1.15
CA PHE A 52 -7.98 -4.53 0.04
C PHE A 52 -8.06 -5.30 -1.27
N ALA A 53 -7.04 -6.10 -1.60
CA ALA A 53 -6.99 -6.84 -2.85
C ALA A 53 -8.12 -7.86 -3.00
N LEU A 54 -8.51 -8.52 -1.91
CA LEU A 54 -9.59 -9.51 -1.87
C LEU A 54 -10.99 -8.90 -2.08
N ARG A 55 -11.17 -7.58 -2.02
CA ARG A 55 -12.44 -6.90 -2.35
C ARG A 55 -12.74 -6.93 -3.85
N PHE A 56 -11.74 -7.17 -4.69
CA PHE A 56 -11.86 -7.08 -6.14
C PHE A 56 -12.00 -8.45 -6.77
N ALA A 57 -12.95 -8.58 -7.70
CA ALA A 57 -13.19 -9.82 -8.43
C ALA A 57 -12.19 -10.06 -9.58
N SER A 58 -11.48 -9.02 -10.03
CA SER A 58 -10.47 -9.12 -11.09
C SER A 58 -9.29 -8.20 -10.81
N PHE A 59 -8.14 -8.55 -11.41
CA PHE A 59 -6.91 -7.78 -11.26
C PHE A 59 -7.03 -6.40 -11.92
N GLU A 60 -7.69 -6.32 -13.07
CA GLU A 60 -7.87 -5.07 -13.81
C GLU A 60 -8.64 -4.04 -12.97
N ARG A 61 -9.74 -4.46 -12.32
CA ARG A 61 -10.52 -3.57 -11.45
C ARG A 61 -9.73 -3.11 -10.23
N LEU A 62 -8.91 -3.99 -9.67
CA LEU A 62 -8.01 -3.64 -8.58
C LEU A 62 -6.98 -2.61 -9.05
N ALA A 63 -6.34 -2.85 -10.20
CA ALA A 63 -5.33 -1.96 -10.75
C ALA A 63 -5.90 -0.57 -11.06
N GLU A 64 -7.11 -0.50 -11.64
CA GLU A 64 -7.83 0.76 -11.85
C GLU A 64 -8.11 1.49 -10.54
N ALA A 65 -8.57 0.78 -9.51
CA ALA A 65 -8.84 1.38 -8.21
C ALA A 65 -7.56 1.91 -7.54
N VAL A 66 -6.47 1.15 -7.58
CA VAL A 66 -5.16 1.58 -7.07
C VAL A 66 -4.67 2.81 -7.82
N GLN A 67 -4.76 2.83 -9.16
CA GLN A 67 -4.39 4.00 -9.95
C GLN A 67 -5.24 5.24 -9.62
N ALA A 68 -6.54 5.07 -9.42
CA ALA A 68 -7.43 6.16 -9.02
C ALA A 68 -7.06 6.73 -7.64
N LEU A 69 -6.73 5.86 -6.68
CA LEU A 69 -6.25 6.27 -5.35
C LEU A 69 -4.92 7.01 -5.48
N VAL A 70 -3.94 6.45 -6.19
CA VAL A 70 -2.63 7.09 -6.42
C VAL A 70 -2.80 8.47 -7.04
N ALA A 71 -3.65 8.62 -8.06
CA ALA A 71 -3.95 9.90 -8.68
C ALA A 71 -4.61 10.89 -7.69
N GLY A 72 -5.52 10.40 -6.84
CA GLY A 72 -6.15 11.19 -5.77
C GLY A 72 -5.15 11.73 -4.74
N HIS A 73 -4.02 11.05 -4.55
CA HIS A 73 -2.91 11.47 -3.68
C HIS A 73 -1.85 12.33 -4.38
N GLY A 74 -2.10 12.79 -5.62
CA GLY A 74 -1.15 13.62 -6.37
C GLY A 74 -0.14 12.82 -7.21
N GLY A 75 -0.35 11.50 -7.35
CA GLY A 75 0.47 10.61 -8.16
C GLY A 75 1.53 9.86 -7.37
N GLN A 76 2.23 8.95 -8.05
CA GLN A 76 3.22 8.06 -7.43
C GLN A 76 4.38 8.83 -6.77
N GLN A 77 4.87 9.90 -7.40
CA GLN A 77 5.96 10.69 -6.83
C GLN A 77 5.56 11.33 -5.50
N ALA A 78 4.34 11.86 -5.39
CA ALA A 78 3.87 12.48 -4.16
C ALA A 78 3.73 11.45 -3.01
N LEU A 79 3.33 10.23 -3.35
CA LEU A 79 3.28 9.10 -2.42
C LEU A 79 4.68 8.66 -1.97
N ASP A 80 5.64 8.60 -2.88
CA ASP A 80 7.03 8.25 -2.59
C ASP A 80 7.69 9.30 -1.68
N ASP A 81 7.50 10.60 -1.97
CA ASP A 81 8.00 11.71 -1.15
C ASP A 81 7.38 11.69 0.26
N LEU A 82 6.09 11.36 0.37
CA LEU A 82 5.41 11.25 1.65
C LEU A 82 5.91 10.06 2.46
N GLN A 83 6.16 8.91 1.82
CA GLN A 83 6.77 7.75 2.45
C GLN A 83 8.17 8.08 2.98
N GLU A 84 9.03 8.71 2.17
CA GLU A 84 10.39 9.10 2.58
C GLU A 84 10.37 10.06 3.80
N ARG A 85 9.42 10.99 3.82
CA ARG A 85 9.22 11.88 4.98
C ARG A 85 8.77 11.14 6.24
N MET A 86 7.96 10.09 6.11
CA MET A 86 7.53 9.26 7.23
C MET A 86 8.68 8.39 7.76
N GLU A 87 9.57 7.95 6.89
CA GLU A 87 10.74 7.11 7.23
C GLU A 87 11.95 7.92 7.75
N SER A 88 11.96 9.23 7.53
CA SER A 88 13.06 10.11 7.97
C SER A 88 13.12 10.29 9.49
N ASP A 89 14.32 10.19 10.06
CA ASP A 89 14.60 10.27 11.50
C ASP A 89 14.09 11.57 12.17
N GLU A 90 13.95 12.66 11.41
CA GLU A 90 13.43 13.94 11.92
C GLU A 90 11.96 13.82 12.38
N PHE A 91 11.16 12.93 11.77
CA PHE A 91 9.80 12.62 12.18
C PHE A 91 9.74 11.60 13.32
N MET A 92 10.74 10.71 13.40
CA MET A 92 10.83 9.63 14.40
C MET A 92 11.42 10.08 15.75
N SER A 93 12.14 11.20 15.78
CA SER A 93 12.75 11.78 17.00
C SER A 93 11.76 12.36 18.01
N GLY A 94 10.48 12.49 17.64
CA GLY A 94 9.41 13.02 18.50
C GLY A 94 8.68 11.97 19.36
N TRP A 95 8.99 10.68 19.19
CA TRP A 95 8.36 9.60 19.95
C TRP A 95 9.27 9.21 21.13
N PRO A 96 8.84 9.38 22.39
CA PRO A 96 9.61 8.89 23.52
C PRO A 96 9.72 7.36 23.45
N GLU A 97 10.94 6.85 23.66
CA GLU A 97 11.26 5.42 23.79
C GLU A 97 10.44 4.71 24.87
#